data_AF-A0A9D2R0H1-F1
#
_entry.id   AF-A0A9D2R0H1-F1
#
_cell.length_a   1.000
_cell.length_b   1.000
_cell.length_c   1.000
_cell.angle_alpha   90.00
_cell.angle_beta   90.00
_cell.angle_gamma   90.00
#
_symmetry.space_group_name_H-M   'P 1'
#
loop_
_entity.id
_entity.type
_entity.pdbx_description
1 polymer ?
#
loop_
_entity_poly.entity_id
_entity_poly.type
_entity_poly.pdbx_seq_one_letter_code
_entity_poly.pdbx_strand_id
1 'polypeptide(L)'
;MAKYMIIDGIRADFDQEKNILQVINGMGIHVPTLCYYSDLSIYGACRMCMVEDERGSLIASCSTPPKHGMVIKTNTPRLQHHRRMILELILASHCRDCTVCEKNQTCRLQELAARLELNDIRFPNTRKQHPIDDSSPSIIRDPSKCILCGDCVRVCNEVQHVGAIDFAQRGSEAIVTPAFGKKLAETDCVNCGQCAAVCPTAAIRIQTCHNSVWREIYNPKKRVVAQIAPAVRVAIGEAFGMNPGEDSIGKVFTAMRMMGFDAVFDTCLGADLTIMEEAKELAEKLERDAAASAGQAVNGGTKDATQDDASGKKVSFPLFTSCCPAWIRYAENLHPEVLPYISTCKSPMEMFGAVIKEYYKKQDEEEGRETVSIAVMPCVAKKMEAGREEFIRGGVPDVDYVITTKELIRMIRESGIQFDEIDPEAPDMPFSISSGAGVIFGVTGGVTEAALRRLVKEKNTQTLRDIKFSGIRGMEGVKAAEMELDGRTVRIGVVSGLGNADNLIEKIKSGEEHFDFVEVMACPYGCIAGAGQPFCHKVDKKERMKGMYKADSAASIKRSEENPVVYNLYHGGVLEGREHELLHVHYKRAEKA
;
A
#
# COMPACT_ATOMS: atom_id res chain seq x y z
N MET A 1 13.76 -8.22 -38.31
CA MET A 1 14.07 -6.78 -38.25
C MET A 1 13.29 -6.19 -37.08
N ALA A 2 13.91 -5.36 -36.25
CA ALA A 2 13.19 -4.62 -35.21
C ALA A 2 12.10 -3.74 -35.84
N LYS A 3 10.90 -3.71 -35.26
CA LYS A 3 9.85 -2.79 -35.72
C LYS A 3 10.24 -1.38 -35.28
N TYR A 4 9.90 -0.39 -36.11
CA TYR A 4 10.21 1.00 -35.81
C TYR A 4 9.05 1.90 -36.26
N MET A 5 8.95 3.06 -35.64
CA MET A 5 8.11 4.18 -36.07
C MET A 5 8.94 5.47 -36.03
N ILE A 6 8.43 6.55 -36.62
CA ILE A 6 9.08 7.87 -36.64
C ILE A 6 8.25 8.82 -35.78
N ILE A 7 8.87 9.37 -34.74
CA ILE A 7 8.25 10.28 -33.79
C ILE A 7 9.03 11.59 -33.85
N ASP A 8 8.37 12.68 -34.28
CA ASP A 8 8.99 14.00 -34.43
C ASP A 8 10.29 13.98 -35.28
N GLY A 9 10.32 13.11 -36.30
CA GLY A 9 11.47 12.93 -37.19
C GLY A 9 12.55 11.98 -36.68
N ILE A 10 12.43 11.47 -35.45
CA ILE A 10 13.38 10.54 -34.85
C ILE A 10 12.86 9.10 -34.96
N ARG A 11 13.73 8.17 -35.33
CA ARG A 11 13.40 6.74 -35.34
C ARG A 11 13.26 6.21 -33.93
N ALA A 12 12.12 5.58 -33.65
CA ALA A 12 11.78 4.92 -32.41
C ALA A 12 11.61 3.43 -32.68
N ASP A 13 12.53 2.60 -32.20
CA ASP A 13 12.35 1.15 -32.25
C ASP A 13 11.36 0.73 -31.16
N PHE A 14 10.51 -0.25 -31.47
CA PHE A 14 9.50 -0.78 -30.55
C PHE A 14 9.33 -2.28 -30.77
N ASP A 15 8.85 -2.98 -29.75
CA ASP A 15 8.60 -4.42 -29.81
C ASP A 15 7.26 -4.79 -29.18
N GLN A 16 7.16 -4.73 -27.85
CA GLN A 16 6.02 -5.21 -27.06
C GLN A 16 5.14 -4.09 -26.48
N GLU A 17 5.39 -2.84 -26.84
CA GLU A 17 4.60 -1.69 -26.38
C GLU A 17 3.14 -1.81 -26.83
N LYS A 18 2.22 -1.66 -25.87
CA LYS A 18 0.78 -1.85 -26.08
C LYS A 18 0.17 -0.78 -27.00
N ASN A 19 0.72 0.42 -26.96
CA ASN A 19 0.20 1.58 -27.67
C ASN A 19 1.31 2.57 -28.02
N ILE A 20 1.00 3.50 -28.92
CA ILE A 20 1.92 4.55 -29.36
C ILE A 20 2.43 5.39 -28.18
N LEU A 21 1.58 5.67 -27.19
CA LEU A 21 1.95 6.48 -26.02
C LEU A 21 3.13 5.88 -25.24
N GLN A 22 3.20 4.55 -25.11
CA GLN A 22 4.33 3.88 -24.44
C GLN A 22 5.64 4.06 -25.23
N VAL A 23 5.59 3.97 -26.55
CA VAL A 23 6.76 4.23 -27.42
C VAL A 23 7.23 5.68 -27.27
N ILE A 24 6.29 6.64 -27.28
CA ILE A 24 6.59 8.07 -27.09
C ILE A 24 7.27 8.31 -25.73
N ASN A 25 6.74 7.73 -24.66
CA ASN A 25 7.33 7.86 -23.33
C ASN A 25 8.73 7.24 -23.24
N GLY A 26 8.97 6.11 -23.94
CA GLY A 26 10.28 5.46 -24.01
C GLY A 26 11.37 6.33 -24.67
N MET A 27 10.97 7.31 -25.49
CA MET A 27 11.88 8.31 -26.06
C MET A 27 12.10 9.54 -25.17
N GLY A 28 11.55 9.55 -23.95
CA GLY A 28 11.62 10.71 -23.05
C GLY A 28 10.66 11.84 -23.43
N ILE A 29 9.67 11.59 -24.29
CA ILE A 29 8.63 12.57 -24.65
C ILE A 29 7.40 12.33 -23.78
N HIS A 30 6.98 13.33 -23.01
CA HIS A 30 5.79 13.22 -22.16
C HIS A 30 4.58 13.90 -22.80
N VAL A 31 3.73 13.11 -23.44
CA VAL A 31 2.43 13.57 -23.97
C VAL A 31 1.41 13.70 -22.82
N PRO A 32 0.68 14.83 -22.72
CA PRO A 32 -0.34 15.02 -21.68
C PRO A 32 -1.38 13.90 -21.59
N THR A 33 -1.61 13.40 -20.38
CA THR A 33 -2.63 12.38 -20.10
C THR A 33 -3.31 12.64 -18.76
N LEU A 34 -4.62 12.36 -18.69
CA LEU A 34 -5.40 12.42 -17.44
C LEU A 34 -6.09 11.10 -17.08
N CYS A 35 -6.52 10.33 -18.08
CA CYS A 35 -7.24 9.06 -17.90
C CYS A 35 -6.43 7.83 -18.32
N TYR A 36 -5.11 7.97 -18.41
CA TYR A 36 -4.22 6.86 -18.78
C TYR A 36 -3.38 6.47 -17.58
N TYR A 37 -3.45 5.19 -17.22
CA TYR A 37 -2.61 4.57 -16.22
C TYR A 37 -2.15 3.22 -16.77
N SER A 38 -0.84 2.97 -16.75
CA SER A 38 -0.22 1.82 -17.43
C SER A 38 -0.72 0.45 -16.94
N ASP A 39 -1.20 0.41 -15.70
CA ASP A 39 -1.61 -0.81 -15.01
C ASP A 39 -3.11 -1.11 -15.21
N LEU A 40 -3.86 -0.27 -15.96
CA LEU A 40 -5.31 -0.43 -16.20
C LEU A 40 -5.62 -0.66 -17.68
N SER A 41 -6.86 -1.06 -17.96
CA SER A 41 -7.43 -1.07 -19.30
C SER A 41 -7.32 0.29 -19.99
N ILE A 42 -7.44 0.33 -21.32
CA ILE A 42 -7.42 1.59 -22.08
C ILE A 42 -8.82 2.21 -22.07
N TYR A 43 -8.95 3.45 -21.56
CA TYR A 43 -10.21 4.19 -21.59
C TYR A 43 -10.26 5.26 -22.69
N GLY A 44 -9.23 6.10 -22.79
CA GLY A 44 -9.08 7.07 -23.88
C GLY A 44 -10.08 8.23 -23.91
N ALA A 45 -10.83 8.48 -22.82
CA ALA A 45 -11.87 9.51 -22.80
C ALA A 45 -11.34 10.96 -22.74
N CYS A 46 -10.21 11.21 -22.06
CA CYS A 46 -9.76 12.60 -21.84
C CYS A 46 -9.22 13.31 -23.09
N ARG A 47 -8.84 12.57 -24.13
CA ARG A 47 -8.26 13.09 -25.40
C ARG A 47 -7.09 14.07 -25.24
N MET A 48 -6.40 14.09 -24.09
CA MET A 48 -5.15 14.86 -23.93
C MET A 48 -3.99 14.25 -24.71
N CYS A 49 -4.05 12.93 -24.95
CA CYS A 49 -2.99 12.15 -25.58
C CYS A 49 -2.95 12.21 -27.12
N MET A 50 -3.68 13.12 -27.75
CA MET A 50 -3.74 13.19 -29.21
C MET A 50 -2.35 13.46 -29.79
N VAL A 51 -2.05 12.79 -30.90
CA VAL A 51 -0.89 13.01 -31.76
C VAL A 51 -1.38 13.15 -33.20
N GLU A 52 -0.56 13.73 -34.06
CA GLU A 52 -0.90 13.98 -35.46
C GLU A 52 -0.12 13.04 -36.37
N ASP A 53 -0.79 12.37 -37.31
CA ASP A 53 -0.10 11.53 -38.31
C ASP A 53 0.44 12.36 -39.49
N GLU A 54 1.17 11.71 -40.40
CA GLU A 54 1.70 12.35 -41.62
C GLU A 54 0.64 13.00 -42.52
N ARG A 55 -0.62 12.54 -42.43
CA ARG A 55 -1.76 13.02 -43.22
C ARG A 55 -2.50 14.17 -42.53
N GLY A 56 -2.06 14.58 -41.34
CA GLY A 56 -2.71 15.60 -40.53
C GLY A 56 -3.93 15.09 -39.75
N SER A 57 -4.13 13.78 -39.63
CA SER A 57 -5.20 13.19 -38.81
C SER A 57 -4.80 13.19 -37.34
N LEU A 58 -5.75 13.53 -36.46
CA LEU A 58 -5.53 13.45 -35.01
C LEU A 58 -5.92 12.05 -34.50
N ILE A 59 -4.99 11.36 -33.86
CA ILE A 59 -5.18 10.02 -33.30
C ILE A 59 -4.85 9.99 -31.81
N ALA A 60 -5.55 9.16 -31.05
CA ALA A 60 -5.32 9.01 -29.61
C ALA A 60 -4.18 8.01 -29.35
N SER A 61 -3.01 8.51 -28.95
CA SER A 61 -1.82 7.67 -28.77
C SER A 61 -1.98 6.58 -27.70
N CYS A 62 -2.86 6.79 -26.70
CA CYS A 62 -3.10 5.81 -25.64
C CYS A 62 -3.90 4.57 -26.08
N SER A 63 -4.65 4.66 -27.18
CA SER A 63 -5.52 3.57 -27.67
C SER A 63 -5.10 3.00 -29.03
N THR A 64 -4.17 3.66 -29.71
CA THR A 64 -3.71 3.22 -31.03
C THR A 64 -2.44 2.36 -30.87
N PRO A 65 -2.43 1.11 -31.37
CA PRO A 65 -1.22 0.28 -31.42
C PRO A 65 -0.16 0.87 -32.35
N PRO A 66 1.14 0.77 -32.00
CA PRO A 66 2.22 1.22 -32.88
C PRO A 66 2.32 0.32 -34.13
N LYS A 67 2.62 0.91 -35.28
CA LYS A 67 2.77 0.20 -36.55
C LYS A 67 4.15 0.47 -37.16
N HIS A 68 4.70 -0.57 -37.80
CA HIS A 68 5.99 -0.45 -38.48
C HIS A 68 5.92 0.64 -39.57
N GLY A 69 6.89 1.56 -39.58
CA GLY A 69 6.97 2.69 -40.50
C GLY A 69 5.98 3.83 -40.23
N MET A 70 5.21 3.78 -39.14
CA MET A 70 4.26 4.84 -38.81
C MET A 70 4.98 6.15 -38.49
N VAL A 71 4.46 7.28 -38.98
CA VAL A 71 5.02 8.61 -38.69
C VAL A 71 4.01 9.43 -37.90
N ILE A 72 4.45 9.97 -36.76
CA ILE A 72 3.64 10.84 -35.91
C ILE A 72 4.40 12.10 -35.50
N LYS A 73 3.64 13.14 -35.20
CA LYS A 73 4.08 14.40 -34.60
C LYS A 73 3.39 14.57 -33.25
N THR A 74 4.14 14.90 -32.22
CA THR A 74 3.60 15.04 -30.85
C THR A 74 3.31 16.49 -30.45
N ASN A 75 3.86 17.45 -31.21
CA ASN A 75 3.74 18.88 -30.97
C ASN A 75 3.51 19.66 -32.28
N THR A 76 2.24 20.01 -32.54
CA THR A 76 1.84 20.86 -33.67
C THR A 76 0.90 21.98 -33.19
N PRO A 77 0.74 23.09 -33.92
CA PRO A 77 -0.20 24.16 -33.55
C PRO A 77 -1.64 23.64 -33.35
N ARG A 78 -2.05 22.65 -34.14
CA ARG A 78 -3.37 22.01 -34.03
C ARG A 78 -3.50 21.20 -32.75
N LEU A 79 -2.47 20.43 -32.37
CA LEU A 79 -2.44 19.69 -31.11
C LEU A 79 -2.46 20.62 -29.89
N GLN A 80 -1.69 21.72 -29.93
CA GLN A 80 -1.68 22.76 -28.90
C GLN A 80 -3.08 23.35 -28.70
N HIS A 81 -3.72 23.81 -29.77
CA HIS A 81 -5.08 24.35 -29.73
C HIS A 81 -6.09 23.34 -29.16
N HIS A 82 -6.03 22.09 -29.63
CA HIS A 82 -6.93 21.03 -29.20
C HIS A 82 -6.79 20.70 -27.70
N ARG A 83 -5.55 20.56 -27.21
CA ARG A 83 -5.28 20.26 -25.78
C ARG A 83 -5.69 21.43 -24.88
N ARG A 84 -5.44 22.67 -25.28
CA ARG A 84 -5.90 23.87 -24.55
C ARG A 84 -7.42 23.90 -24.43
N MET A 85 -8.13 23.71 -25.54
CA MET A 85 -9.59 23.66 -25.56
C MET A 85 -10.17 22.57 -24.65
N ILE A 86 -9.59 21.36 -24.64
CA ILE A 86 -10.03 20.28 -23.74
C ILE A 86 -9.88 20.69 -22.28
N LEU A 87 -8.71 21.21 -21.90
CA LEU A 87 -8.47 21.63 -20.52
C LEU A 87 -9.39 22.78 -20.11
N GLU A 88 -9.65 23.74 -21.00
CA GLU A 88 -10.61 24.80 -20.74
C GLU A 88 -12.02 24.25 -20.47
N LEU A 89 -12.47 23.26 -21.24
CA LEU A 89 -13.77 22.60 -21.02
C LEU A 89 -13.80 21.80 -19.71
N ILE A 90 -12.72 21.10 -19.35
CA ILE A 90 -12.62 20.39 -18.07
C ILE A 90 -12.65 21.40 -16.92
N LEU A 91 -11.90 22.50 -17.04
CA LEU A 91 -11.87 23.56 -16.02
C LEU A 91 -13.18 24.35 -15.97
N ALA A 92 -13.99 24.38 -17.03
CA ALA A 92 -15.35 24.93 -17.03
C ALA A 92 -16.27 24.25 -16.01
N SER A 93 -16.11 22.94 -15.79
CA SER A 93 -16.93 22.18 -14.85
C SER A 93 -16.23 21.80 -13.53
N HIS A 94 -15.01 22.31 -13.30
CA HIS A 94 -14.16 21.92 -12.17
C HIS A 94 -13.98 23.06 -11.15
N CYS A 95 -13.73 22.71 -9.88
CA CYS A 95 -13.33 23.66 -8.85
C CYS A 95 -11.94 24.26 -9.15
N ARG A 96 -11.86 25.58 -9.34
CA ARG A 96 -10.61 26.31 -9.64
C ARG A 96 -9.94 26.94 -8.41
N ASP A 97 -10.46 26.69 -7.21
CA ASP A 97 -9.84 27.18 -5.97
C ASP A 97 -8.71 26.23 -5.56
N CYS A 98 -7.57 26.38 -6.23
CA CYS A 98 -6.41 25.53 -6.01
C CYS A 98 -5.65 25.87 -4.72
N THR A 99 -5.74 27.11 -4.24
CA THR A 99 -4.98 27.60 -3.07
C THR A 99 -5.36 26.92 -1.77
N VAL A 100 -6.62 26.53 -1.63
CA VAL A 100 -7.13 25.79 -0.45
C VAL A 100 -7.32 24.29 -0.73
N CYS A 101 -6.95 23.83 -1.94
CA CYS A 101 -7.12 22.44 -2.32
C CYS A 101 -5.98 21.58 -1.76
N GLU A 102 -6.30 20.41 -1.20
CA GLU A 102 -5.28 19.52 -0.62
C GLU A 102 -4.31 18.92 -1.64
N LYS A 103 -4.67 18.88 -2.93
CA LYS A 103 -3.76 18.51 -4.02
C LYS A 103 -3.03 19.70 -4.65
N ASN A 104 -3.01 20.86 -4.00
CA ASN A 104 -2.22 21.98 -4.50
C ASN A 104 -0.77 21.53 -4.74
N GLN A 105 -0.17 21.97 -5.84
CA GLN A 105 1.17 21.61 -6.32
C GLN A 105 1.38 20.13 -6.69
N THR A 106 0.38 19.27 -6.51
CA THR A 106 0.46 17.81 -6.82
C THR A 106 -0.72 17.34 -7.68
N CYS A 107 -1.57 18.26 -8.14
CA CYS A 107 -2.70 18.00 -9.01
C CYS A 107 -2.26 17.96 -10.47
N ARG A 108 -2.46 16.82 -11.14
CA ARG A 108 -2.10 16.67 -12.57
C ARG A 108 -2.90 17.60 -13.48
N LEU A 109 -4.15 17.92 -13.11
CA LEU A 109 -4.94 18.91 -13.87
C LEU A 109 -4.34 20.31 -13.75
N GLN A 110 -3.90 20.71 -12.55
CA GLN A 110 -3.24 21.99 -12.31
C GLN A 110 -1.91 22.07 -13.06
N GLU A 111 -1.11 21.00 -13.00
CA GLU A 111 0.15 20.86 -13.73
C GLU A 111 -0.04 21.04 -15.24
N LEU A 112 -1.00 20.34 -15.84
CA LEU A 112 -1.28 20.43 -17.28
C LEU A 112 -1.83 21.81 -17.68
N ALA A 113 -2.64 22.44 -16.83
CA ALA A 113 -3.13 23.79 -17.07
C ALA A 113 -1.99 24.82 -17.07
N ALA A 114 -1.06 24.70 -16.12
CA ALA A 114 0.15 25.53 -16.07
C ALA A 114 1.08 25.26 -17.26
N ARG A 115 1.33 23.99 -17.59
CA ARG A 115 2.17 23.56 -18.72
C ARG A 115 1.68 24.09 -20.07
N LEU A 116 0.36 24.26 -20.23
CA LEU A 116 -0.25 24.80 -21.44
C LEU A 116 -0.62 26.28 -21.32
N GLU A 117 -0.13 26.99 -20.29
CA GLU A 117 -0.30 28.44 -20.10
C GLU A 117 -1.76 28.89 -20.20
N LEU A 118 -2.64 28.19 -19.47
CA LEU A 118 -4.03 28.59 -19.31
C LEU A 118 -4.16 29.60 -18.19
N ASN A 119 -4.20 30.89 -18.56
CA ASN A 119 -4.36 32.01 -17.63
C ASN A 119 -5.80 32.48 -17.49
N ASP A 120 -6.66 32.14 -18.45
CA ASP A 120 -8.08 32.43 -18.43
C ASP A 120 -8.86 31.28 -19.10
N ILE A 121 -10.11 31.09 -18.70
CA ILE A 121 -10.99 30.05 -19.23
C ILE A 121 -12.19 30.73 -19.90
N ARG A 122 -12.25 30.61 -21.22
CA ARG A 122 -13.28 31.27 -22.05
C ARG A 122 -14.72 30.82 -21.76
N PHE A 123 -14.88 29.66 -21.12
CA PHE A 123 -16.18 29.08 -20.80
C PHE A 123 -16.61 29.44 -19.38
N PRO A 124 -17.92 29.74 -19.17
CA PRO A 124 -18.45 30.00 -17.84
C PRO A 124 -18.25 28.79 -16.93
N ASN A 125 -18.09 29.04 -15.64
CA ASN A 125 -17.98 27.97 -14.66
C ASN A 125 -19.37 27.35 -14.43
N THR A 126 -19.57 26.10 -14.89
CA THR A 126 -20.81 25.34 -14.76
C THR A 126 -20.73 24.29 -13.65
N ARG A 127 -19.77 24.43 -12.72
CA ARG A 127 -19.58 23.47 -11.62
C ARG A 127 -20.86 23.30 -10.80
N LYS A 128 -21.32 22.05 -10.70
CA LYS A 128 -22.30 21.65 -9.69
C LYS A 128 -21.59 21.32 -8.38
N GLN A 129 -22.13 21.78 -7.27
CA GLN A 129 -21.67 21.35 -5.95
C GLN A 129 -22.37 20.05 -5.60
N HIS A 130 -21.59 19.07 -5.14
CA HIS A 130 -22.09 17.80 -4.64
C HIS A 130 -21.70 17.64 -3.17
N PRO A 131 -22.51 16.92 -2.38
CA PRO A 131 -22.14 16.56 -1.01
C PRO A 131 -20.79 15.83 -0.99
N ILE A 132 -19.98 16.18 0.01
CA ILE A 132 -18.74 15.47 0.31
C ILE A 132 -19.10 14.21 1.09
N ASP A 133 -18.48 13.10 0.73
CA ASP A 133 -18.56 11.85 1.48
C ASP A 133 -17.25 11.64 2.24
N ASP A 134 -17.33 11.84 3.55
CA ASP A 134 -16.28 11.70 4.55
C ASP A 134 -16.53 10.53 5.51
N SER A 135 -17.42 9.60 5.12
CA SER A 135 -17.79 8.44 5.95
C SER A 135 -16.67 7.42 6.12
N SER A 136 -15.74 7.34 5.17
CA SER A 136 -14.61 6.42 5.24
C SER A 136 -13.53 6.95 6.17
N PRO A 137 -12.98 6.12 7.08
CA PRO A 137 -11.85 6.53 7.92
C PRO A 137 -10.55 6.73 7.13
N SER A 138 -10.51 6.34 5.85
CA SER A 138 -9.29 6.28 5.05
C SER A 138 -9.25 7.28 3.89
N ILE A 139 -10.41 7.60 3.29
CA ILE A 139 -10.50 8.47 2.12
C ILE A 139 -11.72 9.41 2.18
N ILE A 140 -11.61 10.58 1.53
CA ILE A 140 -12.72 11.52 1.30
C ILE A 140 -13.02 11.56 -0.20
N ARG A 141 -14.31 11.58 -0.54
CA ARG A 141 -14.80 11.80 -1.90
C ARG A 141 -15.50 13.15 -2.03
N ASP A 142 -14.99 13.99 -2.92
CA ASP A 142 -15.60 15.25 -3.35
C ASP A 142 -15.91 15.17 -4.86
N PRO A 143 -17.14 14.78 -5.24
CA PRO A 143 -17.52 14.65 -6.65
C PRO A 143 -17.39 15.97 -7.43
N SER A 144 -17.43 17.12 -6.75
CA SER A 144 -17.29 18.44 -7.37
C SER A 144 -15.90 18.70 -7.96
N LYS A 145 -14.91 17.86 -7.64
CA LYS A 145 -13.55 17.88 -8.18
C LYS A 145 -13.30 16.74 -9.17
N CYS A 146 -14.33 15.96 -9.51
CA CYS A 146 -14.20 14.87 -10.47
C CYS A 146 -14.08 15.44 -11.90
N ILE A 147 -13.24 14.79 -12.71
CA ILE A 147 -13.12 15.08 -14.15
C ILE A 147 -13.55 13.89 -15.02
N LEU A 148 -14.23 12.91 -14.41
CA LEU A 148 -14.72 11.69 -15.06
C LEU A 148 -13.65 10.91 -15.84
N CYS A 149 -12.41 10.91 -15.34
CA CYS A 149 -11.30 10.18 -15.96
C CYS A 149 -11.45 8.65 -15.87
N GLY A 150 -12.26 8.14 -14.95
CA GLY A 150 -12.52 6.71 -14.78
C GLY A 150 -11.37 5.89 -14.16
N ASP A 151 -10.23 6.49 -13.82
CA ASP A 151 -9.10 5.77 -13.20
C ASP A 151 -9.51 5.10 -11.88
N CYS A 152 -10.27 5.83 -11.04
CA CYS A 152 -10.74 5.34 -9.75
C CYS A 152 -11.73 4.17 -9.85
N VAL A 153 -12.64 4.22 -10.83
CA VAL A 153 -13.62 3.15 -11.11
C VAL A 153 -12.88 1.91 -11.60
N ARG A 154 -12.02 2.07 -12.61
CA ARG A 154 -11.26 0.96 -13.21
C ARG A 154 -10.32 0.29 -12.21
N VAL A 155 -9.60 1.03 -11.38
CA VAL A 155 -8.74 0.38 -10.36
C VAL A 155 -9.57 -0.36 -9.30
N CYS A 156 -10.75 0.16 -8.93
CA CYS A 156 -11.62 -0.49 -7.96
C CYS A 156 -12.27 -1.77 -8.51
N ASN A 157 -12.63 -1.76 -9.80
CA ASN A 157 -13.21 -2.90 -10.51
C ASN A 157 -12.14 -3.89 -10.98
N GLU A 158 -11.26 -3.48 -11.89
CA GLU A 158 -10.35 -4.35 -12.64
C GLU A 158 -9.19 -4.91 -11.80
N VAL A 159 -8.75 -4.17 -10.76
CA VAL A 159 -7.57 -4.54 -9.96
C VAL A 159 -7.94 -5.05 -8.58
N GLN A 160 -8.93 -4.41 -7.95
CA GLN A 160 -9.34 -4.76 -6.59
C GLN A 160 -10.53 -5.74 -6.55
N HIS A 161 -11.30 -5.91 -7.63
CA HIS A 161 -12.54 -6.71 -7.65
C HIS A 161 -13.56 -6.30 -6.57
N VAL A 162 -13.52 -5.05 -6.10
CA VAL A 162 -14.45 -4.56 -5.06
C VAL A 162 -15.67 -3.88 -5.68
N GLY A 163 -15.43 -3.04 -6.70
CA GLY A 163 -16.50 -2.29 -7.37
C GLY A 163 -17.38 -1.41 -6.48
N ALA A 164 -16.78 -0.80 -5.45
CA ALA A 164 -17.50 0.10 -4.54
C ALA A 164 -17.97 1.41 -5.20
N ILE A 165 -17.43 1.78 -6.35
CA ILE A 165 -17.77 3.00 -7.10
C ILE A 165 -17.86 2.72 -8.59
N ASP A 166 -18.84 3.32 -9.26
CA ASP A 166 -19.00 3.24 -10.71
C ASP A 166 -19.57 4.56 -11.29
N PHE A 167 -19.64 4.65 -12.61
CA PHE A 167 -20.35 5.70 -13.32
C PHE A 167 -21.86 5.51 -13.20
N ALA A 168 -22.54 6.56 -12.77
CA ALA A 168 -23.99 6.68 -12.82
C ALA A 168 -24.40 7.84 -13.74
N GLN A 169 -25.65 7.81 -14.20
CA GLN A 169 -26.23 8.81 -15.11
C GLN A 169 -25.53 8.89 -16.47
N ARG A 170 -25.93 9.85 -17.32
CA ARG A 170 -25.39 10.06 -18.68
C ARG A 170 -25.28 11.55 -19.01
N GLY A 171 -24.49 11.86 -20.04
CA GLY A 171 -24.32 13.22 -20.53
C GLY A 171 -23.75 14.15 -19.46
N SER A 172 -24.34 15.34 -19.29
CA SER A 172 -23.92 16.33 -18.30
C SER A 172 -24.17 15.92 -16.85
N GLU A 173 -24.99 14.90 -16.61
CA GLU A 173 -25.31 14.41 -15.25
C GLU A 173 -24.39 13.26 -14.81
N ALA A 174 -23.47 12.81 -15.67
CA ALA A 174 -22.57 11.70 -15.37
C ALA A 174 -21.75 11.97 -14.09
N ILE A 175 -21.73 11.00 -13.17
CA ILE A 175 -21.06 11.11 -11.88
C ILE A 175 -20.46 9.77 -11.47
N VAL A 176 -19.33 9.80 -10.76
CA VAL A 176 -18.76 8.61 -10.10
C VAL A 176 -19.30 8.52 -8.68
N THR A 177 -20.01 7.43 -8.36
CA THR A 177 -20.69 7.25 -7.08
C THR A 177 -20.84 5.76 -6.73
N PRO A 178 -20.95 5.40 -5.44
CA PRO A 178 -21.43 4.09 -5.04
C PRO A 178 -22.85 3.82 -5.50
N ALA A 179 -23.21 2.53 -5.54
CA ALA A 179 -24.54 2.08 -5.89
C ALA A 179 -25.61 2.74 -5.00
N PHE A 180 -26.73 3.11 -5.62
CA PHE A 180 -27.88 3.75 -4.95
C PHE A 180 -27.57 5.05 -4.18
N GLY A 181 -26.43 5.69 -4.44
CA GLY A 181 -26.04 6.93 -3.77
C GLY A 181 -25.63 6.73 -2.29
N LYS A 182 -25.35 5.50 -1.88
CA LYS A 182 -24.82 5.18 -0.55
C LYS A 182 -23.50 5.90 -0.25
N LYS A 183 -23.20 6.06 1.03
CA LYS A 183 -21.87 6.51 1.48
C LYS A 183 -20.86 5.37 1.37
N LEU A 184 -19.57 5.69 1.23
CA LEU A 184 -18.52 4.68 1.10
C LEU A 184 -18.47 3.69 2.27
N ALA A 185 -18.71 4.15 3.51
CA ALA A 185 -18.72 3.27 4.68
C ALA A 185 -19.84 2.22 4.65
N GLU A 186 -20.92 2.46 3.91
CA GLU A 186 -22.11 1.59 3.79
C GLU A 186 -22.01 0.60 2.61
N THR A 187 -20.82 0.50 2.01
CA THR A 187 -20.54 -0.30 0.81
C THR A 187 -19.45 -1.33 1.11
N ASP A 188 -19.20 -2.23 0.16
CA ASP A 188 -18.12 -3.22 0.28
C ASP A 188 -16.71 -2.61 0.11
N CYS A 189 -16.59 -1.27 0.08
CA CYS A 189 -15.30 -0.58 0.11
C CYS A 189 -14.41 -1.11 1.25
N VAL A 190 -13.21 -1.56 0.88
CA VAL A 190 -12.22 -2.13 1.79
C VAL A 190 -11.17 -1.13 2.26
N ASN A 191 -11.36 0.16 1.98
CA ASN A 191 -10.48 1.26 2.39
C ASN A 191 -9.02 1.18 1.90
N CYS A 192 -8.71 0.38 0.87
CA CYS A 192 -7.34 0.29 0.32
C CYS A 192 -6.83 1.61 -0.27
N GLY A 193 -7.74 2.50 -0.68
CA GLY A 193 -7.45 3.85 -1.20
C GLY A 193 -6.77 3.90 -2.56
N GLN A 194 -6.67 2.78 -3.29
CA GLN A 194 -6.09 2.77 -4.64
C GLN A 194 -6.80 3.75 -5.59
N CYS A 195 -8.11 3.98 -5.41
CA CYS A 195 -8.87 5.02 -6.10
C CYS A 195 -8.36 6.45 -5.82
N ALA A 196 -7.94 6.75 -4.58
CA ALA A 196 -7.32 8.02 -4.20
C ALA A 196 -5.90 8.16 -4.75
N ALA A 197 -5.16 7.05 -4.83
CA ALA A 197 -3.81 7.01 -5.38
C ALA A 197 -3.79 7.43 -6.85
N VAL A 198 -4.69 6.85 -7.66
CA VAL A 198 -4.74 7.10 -9.11
C VAL A 198 -5.48 8.38 -9.50
N CYS A 199 -6.31 8.95 -8.61
CA CYS A 199 -7.08 10.16 -8.91
C CYS A 199 -6.15 11.31 -9.32
N PRO A 200 -6.30 11.91 -10.52
CA PRO A 200 -5.41 13.00 -10.97
C PRO A 200 -5.72 14.34 -10.28
N THR A 201 -6.91 14.48 -9.68
CA THR A 201 -7.38 15.66 -8.95
C THR A 201 -7.59 15.33 -7.48
N ALA A 202 -8.25 16.19 -6.72
CA ALA A 202 -8.67 15.93 -5.34
C ALA A 202 -10.13 15.41 -5.23
N ALA A 203 -10.64 14.75 -6.28
CA ALA A 203 -11.98 14.15 -6.25
C ALA A 203 -12.09 12.99 -5.27
N ILE A 204 -11.02 12.20 -5.15
CA ILE A 204 -10.84 11.23 -4.09
C ILE A 204 -9.46 11.50 -3.49
N ARG A 205 -9.41 11.72 -2.19
CA ARG A 205 -8.21 12.08 -1.44
C ARG A 205 -8.12 11.27 -0.15
N ILE A 206 -6.96 11.30 0.48
CA ILE A 206 -6.75 10.60 1.75
C ILE A 206 -7.43 11.36 2.89
N GLN A 207 -7.94 10.63 3.89
CA GLN A 207 -8.39 11.22 5.15
C GLN A 207 -7.17 11.65 5.95
N THR A 208 -6.91 12.96 6.05
CA THR A 208 -5.71 13.46 6.73
C THR A 208 -5.96 13.71 8.21
N CYS A 209 -4.97 13.43 9.06
CA CYS A 209 -4.96 13.72 10.50
C CYS A 209 -3.67 14.39 11.01
N HIS A 210 -2.72 14.77 10.14
CA HIS A 210 -1.49 15.50 10.54
C HIS A 210 -1.73 16.72 11.46
N ASN A 211 -2.82 17.47 11.28
CA ASN A 211 -3.15 18.59 12.19
C ASN A 211 -3.43 18.13 13.64
N SER A 212 -4.00 16.93 13.83
CA SER A 212 -4.14 16.36 15.18
C SER A 212 -2.78 15.97 15.74
N VAL A 213 -1.91 15.39 14.92
CA VAL A 213 -0.54 15.05 15.32
C VAL A 213 0.24 16.28 15.77
N TRP A 214 0.16 17.40 15.04
CA TRP A 214 0.76 18.67 15.48
C TRP A 214 0.27 19.12 16.86
N ARG A 215 -1.03 18.98 17.15
CA ARG A 215 -1.59 19.32 18.48
C ARG A 215 -1.02 18.45 19.59
N GLU A 216 -0.82 17.16 19.33
CA GLU A 216 -0.22 16.26 20.32
C GLU A 216 1.26 16.57 20.54
N ILE A 217 2.02 16.85 19.47
CA ILE A 217 3.45 17.23 19.57
C ILE A 217 3.63 18.48 20.43
N TYR A 218 2.73 19.45 20.31
CA TYR A 218 2.79 20.68 21.11
C TYR A 218 2.22 20.54 22.52
N ASN A 219 1.72 19.36 22.90
CA ASN A 219 1.14 19.13 24.21
C ASN A 219 2.19 18.61 25.20
N PRO A 220 2.63 19.41 26.20
CA PRO A 220 3.67 19.00 27.14
C PRO A 220 3.25 17.82 28.05
N LYS A 221 1.95 17.52 28.15
CA LYS A 221 1.44 16.38 28.93
C LYS A 221 1.48 15.05 28.16
N LYS A 222 1.83 15.08 26.87
CA LYS A 222 1.83 13.90 26.02
C LYS A 222 3.26 13.51 25.68
N ARG A 223 3.55 12.21 25.61
CA ARG A 223 4.78 11.69 25.01
C ARG A 223 4.45 11.19 23.62
N VAL A 224 4.91 11.90 22.59
CA VAL A 224 4.58 11.58 21.20
C VAL A 224 5.64 10.68 20.60
N VAL A 225 5.29 9.41 20.43
CA VAL A 225 6.18 8.36 19.93
C VAL A 225 5.72 7.95 18.54
N ALA A 226 6.65 7.87 17.59
CA ALA A 226 6.36 7.44 16.23
C ALA A 226 7.00 6.10 15.86
N GLN A 227 6.32 5.33 15.03
CA GLN A 227 6.86 4.18 14.32
C GLN A 227 6.72 4.37 12.80
N ILE A 228 7.74 4.00 12.03
CA ILE A 228 7.77 4.21 10.57
C ILE A 228 7.77 2.88 9.84
N ALA A 229 6.82 2.71 8.92
CA ALA A 229 6.70 1.49 8.13
C ALA A 229 7.86 1.27 7.15
N PRO A 230 8.18 0.00 6.81
CA PRO A 230 9.34 -0.34 5.98
C PRO A 230 9.37 0.42 4.64
N ALA A 231 8.25 0.46 3.93
CA ALA A 231 8.17 1.03 2.58
C ALA A 231 8.28 2.56 2.52
N VAL A 232 8.16 3.28 3.64
CA VAL A 232 8.29 4.75 3.66
C VAL A 232 9.69 5.15 3.20
N ARG A 233 10.72 4.39 3.61
CA ARG A 233 12.13 4.71 3.39
C ARG A 233 12.55 4.83 1.93
N VAL A 234 11.90 4.07 1.04
CA VAL A 234 12.23 4.01 -0.39
C VAL A 234 11.40 4.94 -1.26
N ALA A 235 10.44 5.66 -0.68
CA ALA A 235 9.45 6.45 -1.41
C ALA A 235 9.37 7.91 -0.97
N ILE A 236 9.64 8.21 0.31
CA ILE A 236 9.48 9.57 0.84
C ILE A 236 10.44 10.57 0.18
N GLY A 237 11.68 10.15 -0.08
CA GLY A 237 12.71 10.99 -0.71
C GLY A 237 12.33 11.52 -2.10
N GLU A 238 11.43 10.85 -2.83
CA GLU A 238 10.96 11.30 -4.15
C GLU A 238 10.31 12.69 -4.10
N ALA A 239 9.65 13.02 -2.98
CA ALA A 239 9.02 14.32 -2.81
C ALA A 239 10.03 15.46 -2.53
N PHE A 240 11.30 15.11 -2.35
CA PHE A 240 12.42 15.99 -2.01
C PHE A 240 13.57 15.85 -3.03
N GLY A 241 13.28 15.35 -4.24
CA GLY A 241 14.24 15.28 -5.34
C GLY A 241 15.18 14.07 -5.33
N MET A 242 15.03 13.14 -4.38
CA MET A 242 15.80 11.89 -4.37
C MET A 242 15.22 10.88 -5.36
N ASN A 243 16.02 9.87 -5.73
CA ASN A 243 15.57 8.86 -6.70
C ASN A 243 14.61 7.84 -6.06
N PRO A 244 13.62 7.32 -6.81
CA PRO A 244 12.79 6.21 -6.34
C PRO A 244 13.65 5.00 -5.93
N GLY A 245 13.38 4.40 -4.77
CA GLY A 245 14.17 3.27 -4.27
C GLY A 245 15.40 3.63 -3.47
N GLU A 246 15.77 4.91 -3.38
CA GLU A 246 16.83 5.37 -2.50
C GLU A 246 16.39 5.28 -1.03
N ASP A 247 17.19 4.62 -0.18
CA ASP A 247 16.88 4.47 1.24
C ASP A 247 17.17 5.78 1.99
N SER A 248 16.10 6.42 2.47
CA SER A 248 16.14 7.70 3.17
C SER A 248 15.72 7.60 4.64
N ILE A 249 15.66 6.40 5.23
CA ILE A 249 15.08 6.21 6.57
C ILE A 249 15.79 7.06 7.65
N GLY A 250 17.12 7.16 7.60
CA GLY A 250 17.89 7.91 8.60
C GLY A 250 17.53 9.41 8.61
N LYS A 251 17.27 9.97 7.42
CA LYS A 251 16.80 11.37 7.28
C LYS A 251 15.38 11.53 7.82
N VAL A 252 14.54 10.50 7.70
CA VAL A 252 13.19 10.53 8.30
C VAL A 252 13.27 10.60 9.81
N PHE A 253 14.15 9.80 10.45
CA PHE A 253 14.35 9.86 11.90
C PHE A 253 14.79 11.25 12.34
N THR A 254 15.81 11.82 11.69
CA THR A 254 16.29 13.19 11.95
C THR A 254 15.16 14.22 11.80
N ALA A 255 14.43 14.18 10.68
CA ALA A 255 13.35 15.14 10.41
C ALA A 255 12.23 15.06 11.46
N MET A 256 11.85 13.85 11.89
CA MET A 256 10.82 13.67 12.91
C MET A 256 11.27 14.19 14.29
N ARG A 257 12.53 13.98 14.67
CA ARG A 257 13.08 14.60 15.90
C ARG A 257 13.07 16.13 15.81
N MET A 258 13.48 16.69 14.68
CA MET A 258 13.45 18.15 14.45
C MET A 258 12.03 18.73 14.55
N MET A 259 11.01 17.95 14.20
CA MET A 259 9.59 18.36 14.33
C MET A 259 9.04 18.26 15.75
N GLY A 260 9.77 17.64 16.69
CA GLY A 260 9.39 17.57 18.11
C GLY A 260 8.79 16.24 18.58
N PHE A 261 8.95 15.15 17.82
CA PHE A 261 8.61 13.82 18.33
C PHE A 261 9.58 13.42 19.47
N ASP A 262 9.06 12.87 20.57
CA ASP A 262 9.86 12.46 21.73
C ASP A 262 10.72 11.22 21.43
N ALA A 263 10.21 10.29 20.62
CA ALA A 263 10.93 9.11 20.17
C ALA A 263 10.44 8.64 18.80
N VAL A 264 11.35 8.15 17.96
CA VAL A 264 11.08 7.70 16.60
C VAL A 264 11.72 6.33 16.38
N PHE A 265 10.88 5.36 16.03
CA PHE A 265 11.22 3.95 15.90
C PHE A 265 10.88 3.40 14.51
N ASP A 266 11.36 2.19 14.22
CA ASP A 266 11.12 1.49 12.98
C ASP A 266 10.09 0.36 13.17
N THR A 267 8.99 0.39 12.40
CA THR A 267 7.98 -0.69 12.43
C THR A 267 8.56 -2.02 11.92
N CYS A 268 9.76 -2.04 11.33
CA CYS A 268 10.46 -3.30 11.03
C CYS A 268 10.68 -4.17 12.29
N LEU A 269 10.76 -3.59 13.50
CA LEU A 269 10.75 -4.38 14.73
C LEU A 269 9.40 -5.09 14.94
N GLY A 270 8.29 -4.38 14.71
CA GLY A 270 6.95 -4.98 14.70
C GLY A 270 6.82 -6.09 13.65
N ALA A 271 7.47 -5.93 12.51
CA ALA A 271 7.51 -6.96 11.47
C ALA A 271 8.28 -8.20 11.92
N ASP A 272 9.40 -8.01 12.62
CA ASP A 272 10.12 -9.12 13.24
C ASP A 272 9.24 -9.86 14.27
N LEU A 273 8.49 -9.14 15.12
CA LEU A 273 7.51 -9.75 16.05
C LEU A 273 6.43 -10.54 15.30
N THR A 274 5.90 -10.00 14.19
CA THR A 274 4.93 -10.72 13.37
C THR A 274 5.50 -12.02 12.84
N ILE A 275 6.76 -12.04 12.39
CA ILE A 275 7.40 -13.29 11.95
C ILE A 275 7.63 -14.26 13.09
N MET A 276 7.94 -13.78 14.30
CA MET A 276 8.09 -14.66 15.46
C MET A 276 6.83 -15.49 15.72
N GLU A 277 5.66 -14.85 15.67
CA GLU A 277 4.36 -15.47 15.93
C GLU A 277 3.77 -16.17 14.70
N GLU A 278 3.77 -15.55 13.53
CA GLU A 278 3.10 -16.08 12.33
C GLU A 278 3.83 -17.32 11.78
N ALA A 279 5.16 -17.33 11.84
CA ALA A 279 5.92 -18.54 11.51
C ALA A 279 5.69 -19.66 12.54
N LYS A 280 5.54 -19.31 13.82
CA LYS A 280 5.23 -20.29 14.86
C LYS A 280 3.83 -20.89 14.65
N GLU A 281 2.84 -20.06 14.35
CA GLU A 281 1.48 -20.50 14.00
C GLU A 281 1.48 -21.43 12.77
N LEU A 282 2.26 -21.10 11.74
CA LEU A 282 2.42 -21.97 10.57
C LEU A 282 3.10 -23.31 10.94
N ALA A 283 4.19 -23.28 11.71
CA ALA A 283 4.88 -24.49 12.15
C ALA A 283 3.95 -25.41 12.95
N GLU A 284 3.24 -24.89 13.94
CA GLU A 284 2.28 -25.65 14.74
C GLU A 284 1.17 -26.25 13.86
N LYS A 285 0.68 -25.50 12.87
CA LYS A 285 -0.35 -25.98 11.94
C LYS A 285 0.17 -27.13 11.06
N LEU A 286 1.41 -27.03 10.56
CA LEU A 286 2.05 -28.08 9.76
C LEU A 286 2.33 -29.35 10.59
N GLU A 287 2.77 -29.18 11.84
CA GLU A 287 3.01 -30.29 12.77
C GLU A 287 1.71 -31.03 13.11
N ARG A 288 0.62 -30.31 13.41
CA ARG A 288 -0.69 -30.92 13.69
C ARG A 288 -1.22 -31.72 12.50
N ASP A 289 -1.01 -31.23 11.28
CA ASP A 289 -1.44 -31.92 10.07
C ASP A 289 -0.59 -33.17 9.79
N ALA A 290 0.72 -33.12 10.07
CA ALA A 290 1.61 -34.28 10.02
C ALA A 290 1.21 -35.34 11.06
N ALA A 291 0.91 -34.93 12.29
CA ALA A 291 0.44 -35.82 13.36
C ALA A 291 -0.92 -36.46 13.03
N ALA A 292 -1.87 -35.68 12.49
CA ALA A 292 -3.16 -36.18 12.03
C ALA A 292 -3.01 -37.19 10.89
N SER A 293 -2.13 -36.92 9.93
CA SER A 293 -1.82 -37.83 8.81
C SER A 293 -1.13 -39.12 9.27
N ALA A 294 -0.40 -39.09 10.39
CA ALA A 294 0.24 -40.25 11.02
C ALA A 294 -0.65 -41.02 12.02
N GLY A 295 -1.91 -40.60 12.23
CA GLY A 295 -2.84 -41.25 13.16
C GLY A 295 -2.48 -41.11 14.65
N GLN A 296 -1.68 -40.10 15.01
CA GLN A 296 -1.26 -39.84 16.39
C GLN A 296 -2.23 -38.87 17.08
N ALA A 297 -2.50 -39.08 18.36
CA ALA A 297 -3.31 -38.17 19.17
C ALA A 297 -2.57 -36.84 19.35
N VAL A 298 -3.17 -35.75 18.89
CA VAL A 298 -2.64 -34.39 19.05
C VAL A 298 -2.90 -33.93 20.49
N ASN A 299 -1.92 -34.08 21.38
CA ASN A 299 -1.94 -33.48 22.71
C ASN A 299 -1.07 -32.22 22.69
N GLY A 300 -1.72 -31.04 22.68
CA GLY A 300 -1.02 -29.76 22.81
C GLY A 300 -1.52 -28.72 21.80
N GLY A 301 -2.66 -28.10 22.10
CA GLY A 301 -3.02 -26.81 21.51
C GLY A 301 -2.89 -25.73 22.59
N THR A 302 -2.38 -24.56 22.22
CA THR A 302 -2.72 -23.32 22.92
C THR A 302 -4.25 -23.18 22.95
N LYS A 303 -4.79 -22.57 24.02
CA LYS A 303 -6.24 -22.48 24.29
C LYS A 303 -7.07 -21.78 23.19
N ASP A 304 -6.42 -21.22 22.17
CA ASP A 304 -7.03 -20.41 21.11
C ASP A 304 -6.70 -20.90 19.69
N ALA A 305 -6.31 -22.18 19.55
CA ALA A 305 -6.45 -22.83 18.24
C ALA A 305 -7.91 -22.66 17.81
N THR A 306 -8.13 -21.97 16.68
CA THR A 306 -9.40 -21.78 15.94
C THR A 306 -10.57 -22.60 16.48
N GLN A 307 -11.74 -21.98 16.73
CA GLN A 307 -13.05 -22.50 17.23
C GLN A 307 -13.60 -23.82 16.63
N ASP A 308 -12.78 -24.64 15.98
CA ASP A 308 -12.97 -26.02 15.57
C ASP A 308 -12.54 -27.06 16.65
N ASP A 309 -12.33 -26.61 17.88
CA ASP A 309 -11.60 -27.24 18.99
C ASP A 309 -12.36 -28.34 19.77
N ALA A 310 -13.43 -28.92 19.21
CA ALA A 310 -14.15 -30.02 19.86
C ALA A 310 -14.48 -31.24 18.98
N SER A 311 -14.08 -31.29 17.70
CA SER A 311 -14.66 -32.26 16.74
C SER A 311 -13.71 -33.13 15.93
N GLY A 312 -12.43 -33.30 16.33
CA GLY A 312 -11.51 -34.25 15.68
C GLY A 312 -11.35 -34.04 14.17
N LYS A 313 -11.54 -32.80 13.71
CA LYS A 313 -11.62 -32.45 12.29
C LYS A 313 -10.22 -32.14 11.73
N LYS A 314 -10.01 -32.53 10.47
CA LYS A 314 -8.80 -32.33 9.66
C LYS A 314 -8.29 -30.88 9.73
N VAL A 315 -6.98 -30.68 9.88
CA VAL A 315 -6.34 -29.36 9.86
C VAL A 315 -6.69 -28.65 8.54
N SER A 316 -7.23 -27.44 8.64
CA SER A 316 -7.80 -26.72 7.50
C SER A 316 -6.77 -25.75 6.91
N PHE A 317 -6.37 -25.95 5.65
CA PHE A 317 -5.41 -25.10 4.92
C PHE A 317 -6.12 -24.24 3.87
N PRO A 318 -5.53 -23.10 3.44
CA PRO A 318 -4.21 -22.54 3.81
C PRO A 318 -4.19 -21.77 5.15
N LEU A 319 -3.02 -21.34 5.61
CA LEU A 319 -2.91 -20.20 6.53
C LEU A 319 -2.69 -18.91 5.71
N PHE A 320 -3.59 -17.95 5.81
CA PHE A 320 -3.47 -16.65 5.17
C PHE A 320 -2.80 -15.64 6.09
N THR A 321 -1.97 -14.76 5.51
CA THR A 321 -1.40 -13.65 6.27
C THR A 321 -2.45 -12.63 6.72
N SER A 322 -2.24 -12.00 7.87
CA SER A 322 -3.19 -11.05 8.47
C SER A 322 -2.75 -9.58 8.45
N CYS A 323 -1.51 -9.29 8.06
CA CYS A 323 -0.90 -7.97 8.25
C CYS A 323 -1.47 -6.82 7.37
N CYS A 324 -2.18 -7.16 6.29
CA CYS A 324 -2.77 -6.20 5.35
C CYS A 324 -4.25 -5.90 5.72
N PRO A 325 -4.59 -4.72 6.25
CA PRO A 325 -5.94 -4.43 6.75
C PRO A 325 -7.02 -4.39 5.66
N ALA A 326 -6.65 -3.98 4.44
CA ALA A 326 -7.58 -4.00 3.32
C ALA A 326 -7.91 -5.44 2.87
N TRP A 327 -6.97 -6.38 3.05
CA TRP A 327 -7.22 -7.81 2.82
C TRP A 327 -8.16 -8.36 3.90
N ILE A 328 -7.93 -8.04 5.18
CA ILE A 328 -8.84 -8.42 6.26
C ILE A 328 -10.26 -7.95 5.98
N ARG A 329 -10.45 -6.67 5.65
CA ARG A 329 -11.78 -6.12 5.34
C ARG A 329 -12.38 -6.72 4.06
N TYR A 330 -11.57 -7.08 3.08
CA TYR A 330 -12.02 -7.79 1.89
C TYR A 330 -12.56 -9.18 2.25
N ALA A 331 -11.83 -9.94 3.08
CA ALA A 331 -12.28 -11.22 3.62
C ALA A 331 -13.58 -11.06 4.43
N GLU A 332 -13.66 -10.09 5.34
CA GLU A 332 -14.88 -9.83 6.13
C GLU A 332 -16.12 -9.54 5.27
N ASN A 333 -15.95 -8.74 4.22
CA ASN A 333 -17.06 -8.27 3.39
C ASN A 333 -17.50 -9.28 2.33
N LEU A 334 -16.54 -9.95 1.68
CA LEU A 334 -16.75 -10.69 0.44
C LEU A 334 -16.40 -12.18 0.54
N HIS A 335 -15.52 -12.57 1.45
CA HIS A 335 -15.11 -13.97 1.65
C HIS A 335 -15.10 -14.38 3.14
N PRO A 336 -16.21 -14.20 3.89
CA PRO A 336 -16.22 -14.47 5.33
C PRO A 336 -15.83 -15.91 5.69
N GLU A 337 -15.99 -16.85 4.75
CA GLU A 337 -15.57 -18.24 4.86
C GLU A 337 -14.05 -18.43 5.00
N VAL A 338 -13.22 -17.46 4.60
CA VAL A 338 -11.76 -17.55 4.73
C VAL A 338 -11.24 -17.00 6.06
N LEU A 339 -12.08 -16.32 6.86
CA LEU A 339 -11.66 -15.74 8.14
C LEU A 339 -11.03 -16.75 9.12
N PRO A 340 -11.54 -18.00 9.26
CA PRO A 340 -10.90 -19.01 10.13
C PRO A 340 -9.49 -19.43 9.68
N TYR A 341 -9.13 -19.12 8.43
CA TYR A 341 -7.84 -19.46 7.84
C TYR A 341 -6.84 -18.30 7.94
N ILE A 342 -7.25 -17.13 8.41
CA ILE A 342 -6.37 -15.96 8.59
C ILE A 342 -5.59 -16.12 9.90
N SER A 343 -4.29 -15.82 9.83
CA SER A 343 -3.40 -15.77 10.98
C SER A 343 -3.99 -14.93 12.10
N THR A 344 -3.90 -15.44 13.32
CA THR A 344 -4.31 -14.71 14.53
C THR A 344 -3.34 -13.59 14.89
N CYS A 345 -2.18 -13.53 14.23
CA CYS A 345 -1.19 -12.50 14.49
C CYS A 345 -1.75 -11.11 14.16
N LYS A 346 -1.53 -10.13 15.05
CA LYS A 346 -1.71 -8.72 14.72
C LYS A 346 -0.73 -8.30 13.64
N SER A 347 -1.03 -7.18 12.98
CA SER A 347 -0.09 -6.61 12.02
C SER A 347 1.14 -6.00 12.73
N PRO A 348 2.25 -5.77 11.99
CA PRO A 348 3.43 -5.10 12.53
C PRO A 348 3.15 -3.77 13.23
N MET A 349 2.17 -3.01 12.71
CA MET A 349 1.79 -1.71 13.27
C MET A 349 1.14 -1.88 14.65
N GLU A 350 0.17 -2.78 14.76
CA GLU A 350 -0.59 -2.98 15.99
C GLU A 350 0.23 -3.73 17.04
N MET A 351 1.03 -4.73 16.64
CA MET A 351 1.98 -5.39 17.54
C MET A 351 2.93 -4.37 18.17
N PHE A 352 3.52 -3.50 17.35
CA PHE A 352 4.48 -2.54 17.88
C PHE A 352 3.81 -1.40 18.65
N GLY A 353 2.60 -0.98 18.25
CA GLY A 353 1.78 -0.04 19.03
C GLY A 353 1.49 -0.56 20.44
N ALA A 354 1.09 -1.83 20.55
CA ALA A 354 0.87 -2.50 21.83
C ALA A 354 2.15 -2.52 22.70
N VAL A 355 3.30 -2.87 22.11
CA VAL A 355 4.60 -2.87 22.79
C VAL A 355 4.99 -1.47 23.27
N ILE A 356 4.81 -0.44 22.45
CA ILE A 356 5.11 0.96 22.80
C ILE A 356 4.27 1.40 24.00
N LYS A 357 2.96 1.15 23.96
CA LYS A 357 2.02 1.53 25.03
C LYS A 357 2.36 0.83 26.34
N GLU A 358 2.70 -0.45 26.29
CA GLU A 358 3.06 -1.19 27.50
C GLU A 358 4.43 -0.76 28.05
N TYR A 359 5.41 -0.53 27.18
CA TYR A 359 6.75 -0.11 27.56
C TYR A 359 6.76 1.23 28.30
N TYR A 360 6.03 2.22 27.79
CA TYR A 360 6.02 3.56 28.38
C TYR A 360 5.05 3.72 29.55
N LYS A 361 4.18 2.75 29.83
CA LYS A 361 3.15 2.85 30.87
C LYS A 361 3.70 3.28 32.23
N LYS A 362 4.79 2.63 32.68
CA LYS A 362 5.43 2.96 33.96
C LYS A 362 6.03 4.37 33.94
N GLN A 363 6.70 4.75 32.85
CA GLN A 363 7.32 6.07 32.73
C GLN A 363 6.27 7.19 32.60
N ASP A 364 5.11 6.90 32.00
CA ASP A 364 3.97 7.80 31.93
C ASP A 364 3.38 8.07 33.32
N GLU A 365 3.24 7.03 34.14
CA GLU A 365 2.80 7.14 35.53
C GLU A 365 3.79 7.97 36.38
N GLU A 366 5.10 7.78 36.19
CA GLU A 366 6.15 8.50 36.91
C GLU A 366 6.25 9.98 36.49
N GLU A 367 6.09 10.28 35.20
CA GLU A 367 6.20 11.65 34.67
C GLU A 367 4.86 12.39 34.63
N GLY A 368 3.74 11.72 34.93
CA GLY A 368 2.40 12.29 34.78
C GLY A 368 2.07 12.65 33.33
N ARG A 369 2.59 11.87 32.37
CA ARG A 369 2.37 12.01 30.93
C ARG A 369 1.48 10.88 30.42
N GLU A 370 1.06 11.00 29.17
CA GLU A 370 0.38 9.93 28.44
C GLU A 370 1.04 9.74 27.08
N THR A 371 1.43 8.51 26.76
CA THR A 371 2.06 8.18 25.48
C THR A 371 1.03 8.16 24.36
N VAL A 372 1.29 8.96 23.33
CA VAL A 372 0.58 8.97 22.04
C VAL A 372 1.44 8.22 21.03
N SER A 373 0.94 7.06 20.58
CA SER A 373 1.54 6.18 19.58
C SER A 373 1.07 6.59 18.19
N ILE A 374 2.03 7.01 17.35
CA ILE A 374 1.79 7.47 15.98
C ILE A 374 2.46 6.51 15.00
N ALA A 375 1.73 6.13 13.96
CA ALA A 375 2.24 5.27 12.90
C ALA A 375 2.34 6.02 11.57
N VAL A 376 3.54 6.04 10.99
CA VAL A 376 3.78 6.55 9.64
C VAL A 376 3.68 5.40 8.64
N MET A 377 2.63 5.39 7.84
CA MET A 377 2.28 4.24 7.00
C MET A 377 2.21 4.59 5.50
N PRO A 378 2.63 3.70 4.60
CA PRO A 378 2.41 3.86 3.16
C PRO A 378 0.94 3.59 2.75
N CYS A 379 0.06 3.33 3.71
CA CYS A 379 -1.28 2.78 3.51
C CYS A 379 -2.33 3.63 4.22
N VAL A 380 -3.46 3.88 3.55
CA VAL A 380 -4.61 4.55 4.17
C VAL A 380 -5.51 3.60 4.94
N ALA A 381 -5.54 2.30 4.60
CA ALA A 381 -6.32 1.30 5.31
C ALA A 381 -5.80 1.06 6.74
N LYS A 382 -4.52 1.39 7.01
CA LYS A 382 -3.96 1.39 8.37
C LYS A 382 -4.70 2.39 9.29
N LYS A 383 -5.25 3.49 8.76
CA LYS A 383 -6.09 4.42 9.54
C LYS A 383 -7.39 3.77 10.02
N MET A 384 -7.97 2.90 9.19
CA MET A 384 -9.14 2.11 9.57
C MET A 384 -8.76 1.05 10.60
N GLU A 385 -7.62 0.38 10.40
CA GLU A 385 -7.10 -0.64 11.31
C GLU A 385 -6.92 -0.10 12.73
N ALA A 386 -6.20 1.01 12.88
CA ALA A 386 -5.97 1.65 14.19
C ALA A 386 -7.26 2.06 14.93
N GLY A 387 -8.37 2.25 14.19
CA GLY A 387 -9.68 2.58 14.76
C GLY A 387 -10.56 1.37 15.08
N ARG A 388 -10.06 0.14 14.93
CA ARG A 388 -10.81 -1.08 15.22
C ARG A 388 -10.95 -1.32 16.72
N GLU A 389 -12.12 -1.78 17.15
CA GLU A 389 -12.40 -2.04 18.56
C GLU A 389 -11.49 -3.12 19.15
N GLU A 390 -11.07 -4.09 18.34
CA GLU A 390 -10.17 -5.19 18.75
C GLU A 390 -8.77 -4.71 19.14
N PHE A 391 -8.37 -3.50 18.73
CA PHE A 391 -7.07 -2.90 19.06
C PHE A 391 -7.16 -1.82 20.14
N ILE A 392 -8.29 -1.76 20.85
CA ILE A 392 -8.49 -0.89 22.01
C ILE A 392 -8.49 -1.74 23.28
N ARG A 393 -7.55 -1.48 24.19
CA ARG A 393 -7.44 -2.17 25.49
C ARG A 393 -7.62 -1.18 26.64
N GLY A 394 -8.57 -1.47 27.51
CA GLY A 394 -8.88 -0.58 28.65
C GLY A 394 -9.28 0.83 28.22
N GLY A 395 -9.90 0.98 27.04
CA GLY A 395 -10.24 2.28 26.46
C GLY A 395 -9.07 3.02 25.79
N VAL A 396 -7.88 2.42 25.72
CA VAL A 396 -6.69 3.00 25.09
C VAL A 396 -6.38 2.24 23.79
N PRO A 397 -6.28 2.92 22.64
CA PRO A 397 -5.88 2.29 21.38
C PRO A 397 -4.39 1.94 21.37
N ASP A 398 -4.02 0.88 20.66
CA ASP A 398 -2.62 0.51 20.38
C ASP A 398 -1.88 1.59 19.59
N VAL A 399 -2.58 2.21 18.64
CA VAL A 399 -2.10 3.31 17.81
C VAL A 399 -3.14 4.41 17.77
N ASP A 400 -2.79 5.60 18.28
CA ASP A 400 -3.73 6.73 18.38
C ASP A 400 -3.95 7.42 17.03
N TYR A 401 -2.87 7.56 16.23
CA TYR A 401 -2.93 8.21 14.94
C TYR A 401 -2.09 7.49 13.89
N VAL A 402 -2.65 7.35 12.69
CA VAL A 402 -1.92 6.90 11.51
C VAL A 402 -1.80 8.04 10.52
N ILE A 403 -0.58 8.50 10.23
CA ILE A 403 -0.31 9.44 9.15
C ILE A 403 0.31 8.72 7.97
N THR A 404 -0.03 9.14 6.76
CA THR A 404 0.56 8.57 5.54
C THR A 404 1.93 9.17 5.22
N THR A 405 2.69 8.54 4.32
CA THR A 405 3.91 9.15 3.75
C THR A 405 3.64 10.55 3.17
N LYS A 406 2.51 10.74 2.47
CA LYS A 406 2.08 12.05 1.95
C LYS A 406 1.86 13.09 3.05
N GLU A 407 1.27 12.68 4.16
CA GLU A 407 1.06 13.57 5.31
C GLU A 407 2.38 13.92 5.99
N LEU A 408 3.29 12.96 6.13
CA LEU A 408 4.63 13.24 6.65
C LEU A 408 5.41 14.19 5.75
N ILE A 409 5.35 14.01 4.41
CA ILE A 409 5.94 14.94 3.43
C ILE A 409 5.40 16.35 3.66
N ARG A 410 4.09 16.47 3.88
CA ARG A 410 3.44 17.75 4.15
C ARG A 410 3.95 18.36 5.46
N MET A 411 4.05 17.59 6.54
CA MET A 411 4.58 18.06 7.82
C MET A 411 6.04 18.55 7.71
N ILE A 412 6.89 17.81 6.99
CA ILE A 412 8.29 18.20 6.74
C ILE A 412 8.36 19.53 5.97
N ARG A 413 7.53 19.68 4.92
CA ARG A 413 7.43 20.94 4.15
C ARG A 413 6.89 22.10 4.99
N GLU A 414 5.86 21.85 5.81
CA GLU A 414 5.28 22.85 6.73
C GLU A 414 6.32 23.33 7.76
N SER A 415 7.26 22.47 8.14
CA SER A 415 8.34 22.79 9.08
C SER A 415 9.53 23.50 8.43
N GLY A 416 9.57 23.60 7.09
CA GLY A 416 10.68 24.21 6.35
C GLY A 416 11.98 23.39 6.36
N ILE A 417 11.92 22.09 6.65
CA ILE A 417 13.09 21.21 6.70
C ILE A 417 13.55 20.89 5.26
N GLN A 418 14.83 21.14 4.98
CA GLN A 418 15.49 20.73 3.73
C GLN A 418 15.91 19.26 3.83
N PHE A 419 14.94 18.37 3.59
CA PHE A 419 15.09 16.93 3.83
C PHE A 419 16.26 16.28 3.07
N ASP A 420 16.60 16.79 1.90
CA ASP A 420 17.72 16.33 1.07
C ASP A 420 19.10 16.68 1.67
N GLU A 421 19.18 17.72 2.49
CA GLU A 421 20.43 18.26 3.05
C GLU A 421 20.70 17.85 4.52
N ILE A 422 19.71 17.27 5.22
CA ILE A 422 19.90 16.84 6.62
C ILE A 422 20.73 15.55 6.73
N ASP A 423 21.52 15.48 7.80
CA ASP A 423 22.29 14.28 8.12
C ASP A 423 21.38 13.15 8.64
N PRO A 424 21.59 11.90 8.20
CA PRO A 424 20.81 10.76 8.67
C PRO A 424 21.23 10.33 10.09
N GLU A 425 20.24 10.05 10.94
CA GLU A 425 20.46 9.49 12.27
C GLU A 425 19.89 8.07 12.40
N ALA A 426 20.22 7.39 13.50
CA ALA A 426 19.64 6.10 13.87
C ALA A 426 18.24 6.30 14.53
N PRO A 427 17.38 5.28 14.57
CA PRO A 427 16.17 5.30 15.40
C PRO A 427 16.50 5.30 16.89
N ASP A 428 15.54 5.68 17.74
CA ASP A 428 15.72 5.77 19.18
C ASP A 428 15.88 4.39 19.85
N MET A 429 16.54 4.37 21.00
CA MET A 429 16.63 3.19 21.88
C MET A 429 15.34 3.06 22.73
N PRO A 430 14.97 1.84 23.18
CA PRO A 430 15.66 0.56 23.00
C PRO A 430 15.30 -0.17 21.70
N PHE A 431 14.35 0.33 20.91
CA PHE A 431 13.80 -0.34 19.73
C PHE A 431 14.54 -0.01 18.43
N SER A 432 15.86 0.15 18.51
CA SER A 432 16.66 0.72 17.41
C SER A 432 17.14 -0.28 16.36
N ILE A 433 16.95 -1.58 16.59
CA ILE A 433 17.49 -2.65 15.75
C ILE A 433 16.34 -3.43 15.11
N SER A 434 16.43 -3.63 13.80
CA SER A 434 15.52 -4.47 13.01
C SER A 434 16.29 -5.41 12.09
N SER A 435 15.70 -6.55 11.74
CA SER A 435 16.29 -7.46 10.76
C SER A 435 15.98 -7.06 9.31
N GLY A 436 16.79 -7.57 8.37
CA GLY A 436 16.50 -7.49 6.93
C GLY A 436 15.21 -8.23 6.54
N ALA A 437 14.78 -9.22 7.34
CA ALA A 437 13.49 -9.89 7.17
C ALA A 437 12.32 -8.91 7.45
N GLY A 438 12.41 -8.12 8.52
CA GLY A 438 11.44 -7.05 8.80
C GLY A 438 11.42 -5.96 7.72
N VAL A 439 12.58 -5.62 7.14
CA VAL A 439 12.67 -4.63 6.06
C VAL A 439 11.87 -5.05 4.82
N ILE A 440 11.99 -6.30 4.35
CA ILE A 440 11.33 -6.71 3.09
C ILE A 440 9.80 -6.82 3.16
N PHE A 441 9.16 -6.67 4.33
CA PHE A 441 7.69 -6.61 4.46
C PHE A 441 7.01 -5.58 3.53
N GLY A 442 7.76 -4.54 3.12
CA GLY A 442 7.25 -3.52 2.22
C GLY A 442 6.89 -4.01 0.81
N VAL A 443 7.38 -5.18 0.37
CA VAL A 443 7.20 -5.71 -0.98
C VAL A 443 6.42 -7.02 -0.98
N THR A 444 5.73 -7.30 -2.09
CA THR A 444 5.04 -8.59 -2.27
C THR A 444 6.02 -9.77 -2.24
N GLY A 445 5.71 -10.77 -1.42
CA GLY A 445 6.53 -11.95 -1.14
C GLY A 445 7.53 -11.75 0.00
N GLY A 446 7.62 -10.53 0.55
CA GLY A 446 8.55 -10.22 1.63
C GLY A 446 8.17 -10.87 2.96
N VAL A 447 6.86 -10.96 3.26
CA VAL A 447 6.38 -11.61 4.49
C VAL A 447 6.63 -13.11 4.39
N THR A 448 6.29 -13.71 3.25
CA THR A 448 6.62 -15.11 2.95
C THR A 448 8.11 -15.39 3.06
N GLU A 449 8.96 -14.57 2.43
CA GLU A 449 10.41 -14.75 2.52
C GLU A 449 10.89 -14.68 3.97
N ALA A 450 10.39 -13.73 4.75
CA ALA A 450 10.75 -13.56 6.15
C ALA A 450 10.31 -14.76 7.02
N ALA A 451 9.11 -15.28 6.81
CA ALA A 451 8.63 -16.49 7.48
C ALA A 451 9.47 -17.72 7.12
N LEU A 452 9.82 -17.89 5.84
CA LEU A 452 10.68 -18.98 5.38
C LEU A 452 12.07 -18.93 5.99
N ARG A 453 12.67 -17.73 6.10
CA ARG A 453 13.98 -17.54 6.75
C ARG A 453 13.99 -18.05 8.19
N ARG A 454 12.87 -17.96 8.90
CA ARG A 454 12.68 -18.47 10.27
C ARG A 454 12.39 -19.97 10.31
N LEU A 455 11.62 -20.49 9.37
CA LEU A 455 11.20 -21.90 9.36
C LEU A 455 12.27 -22.88 8.85
N VAL A 456 13.13 -22.47 7.91
CA VAL A 456 14.16 -23.38 7.38
C VAL A 456 15.14 -23.81 8.47
N LYS A 457 15.42 -25.10 8.56
CA LYS A 457 16.35 -25.67 9.55
C LYS A 457 17.80 -25.24 9.29
N GLU A 458 18.22 -25.24 8.03
CA GLU A 458 19.56 -24.80 7.66
C GLU A 458 19.65 -23.28 7.63
N LYS A 459 20.55 -22.75 8.45
CA LYS A 459 20.68 -21.33 8.74
C LYS A 459 21.90 -20.69 8.05
N ASN A 460 22.21 -21.10 6.82
CA ASN A 460 23.42 -20.67 6.09
C ASN A 460 23.13 -19.69 4.93
N THR A 461 24.19 -19.10 4.35
CA THR A 461 24.08 -18.13 3.25
C THR A 461 23.51 -18.73 1.97
N GLN A 462 23.73 -20.02 1.72
CA GLN A 462 23.19 -20.70 0.55
C GLN A 462 21.66 -20.82 0.67
N THR A 463 21.15 -21.22 1.83
CA THR A 463 19.70 -21.28 2.09
C THR A 463 19.04 -19.91 1.88
N LEU A 464 19.67 -18.82 2.33
CA LEU A 464 19.16 -17.47 2.06
C LEU A 464 19.16 -17.13 0.56
N ARG A 465 20.12 -17.62 -0.23
CA ARG A 465 20.09 -17.46 -1.69
C ARG A 465 18.99 -18.29 -2.31
N ASP A 466 18.80 -19.53 -1.86
CA ASP A 466 17.78 -20.42 -2.39
C ASP A 466 16.37 -19.84 -2.17
N ILE A 467 16.10 -19.29 -0.98
CA ILE A 467 14.85 -18.57 -0.71
C ILE A 467 14.69 -17.34 -1.63
N LYS A 468 15.75 -16.58 -1.87
CA LYS A 468 15.69 -15.40 -2.77
C LYS A 468 15.31 -15.78 -4.21
N PHE A 469 15.69 -16.97 -4.65
CA PHE A 469 15.45 -17.47 -6.00
C PHE A 469 14.32 -18.50 -6.09
N SER A 470 13.53 -18.70 -5.02
CA SER A 470 12.42 -19.66 -4.99
C SER A 470 11.22 -19.27 -5.85
N GLY A 471 11.20 -18.04 -6.39
CA GLY A 471 10.09 -17.53 -7.20
C GLY A 471 9.08 -16.66 -6.43
N ILE A 472 9.26 -16.46 -5.12
CA ILE A 472 8.38 -15.61 -4.29
C ILE A 472 8.61 -14.09 -4.50
N ARG A 473 9.80 -13.71 -4.98
CA ARG A 473 10.14 -12.33 -5.34
C ARG A 473 9.65 -12.00 -6.75
N GLY A 474 9.23 -10.75 -6.97
CA GLY A 474 8.86 -10.27 -8.31
C GLY A 474 7.61 -9.39 -8.31
N MET A 475 7.19 -8.97 -9.50
CA MET A 475 6.04 -8.08 -9.74
C MET A 475 4.82 -8.81 -10.31
N GLU A 476 4.88 -10.13 -10.44
CA GLU A 476 3.80 -10.99 -10.88
C GLU A 476 2.64 -10.93 -9.87
N GLY A 477 1.40 -10.95 -10.39
CA GLY A 477 0.19 -10.79 -9.56
C GLY A 477 -0.07 -11.97 -8.62
N VAL A 478 0.26 -13.19 -9.06
CA VAL A 478 0.24 -14.42 -8.27
C VAL A 478 1.54 -15.14 -8.52
N LYS A 479 2.19 -15.58 -7.44
CA LYS A 479 3.40 -16.39 -7.46
C LYS A 479 3.15 -17.63 -6.60
N ALA A 480 3.72 -18.76 -7.00
CA ALA A 480 3.68 -20.00 -6.25
C ALA A 480 5.11 -20.54 -6.11
N ALA A 481 5.42 -21.09 -4.95
CA ALA A 481 6.69 -21.75 -4.68
C ALA A 481 6.47 -22.98 -3.80
N GLU A 482 7.36 -23.95 -3.93
CA GLU A 482 7.40 -25.13 -3.08
C GLU A 482 8.72 -25.15 -2.33
N MET A 483 8.67 -25.47 -1.04
CA MET A 483 9.86 -25.58 -0.19
C MET A 483 9.75 -26.75 0.77
N GLU A 484 10.87 -27.43 1.00
CA GLU A 484 10.98 -28.48 2.00
C GLU A 484 11.16 -27.86 3.40
N LEU A 485 10.21 -28.13 4.30
CA LEU A 485 10.26 -27.77 5.72
C LEU A 485 10.08 -29.04 6.55
N ASP A 486 11.11 -29.39 7.33
CA ASP A 486 11.15 -30.58 8.20
C ASP A 486 10.69 -31.90 7.54
N GLY A 487 11.07 -32.10 6.27
CA GLY A 487 10.76 -33.31 5.51
C GLY A 487 9.36 -33.35 4.89
N ARG A 488 8.64 -32.22 4.92
CA ARG A 488 7.38 -31.98 4.23
C ARG A 488 7.57 -30.91 3.15
N THR A 489 7.10 -31.19 1.94
CA THR A 489 6.92 -30.17 0.91
C THR A 489 5.77 -29.24 1.28
N VAL A 490 6.07 -27.96 1.47
CA VAL A 490 5.11 -26.90 1.78
C VAL A 490 4.90 -26.05 0.53
N ARG A 491 3.64 -25.91 0.12
CA ARG A 491 3.24 -25.14 -1.06
C ARG A 491 2.76 -23.75 -0.66
N ILE A 492 3.39 -22.73 -1.21
CA ILE A 492 3.23 -21.35 -0.78
C ILE A 492 2.71 -20.48 -1.92
N GLY A 493 1.67 -19.70 -1.62
CA GLY A 493 1.12 -18.69 -2.53
C GLY A 493 1.53 -17.28 -2.09
N VAL A 494 1.88 -16.43 -3.05
CA VAL A 494 2.08 -14.99 -2.83
C VAL A 494 1.18 -14.24 -3.79
N VAL A 495 0.26 -13.46 -3.23
CA VAL A 495 -0.76 -12.74 -3.98
C VAL A 495 -0.61 -11.25 -3.82
N SER A 496 -0.65 -10.54 -4.94
CA SER A 496 -0.58 -9.09 -4.99
C SER A 496 -1.74 -8.50 -5.78
N GLY A 497 -2.61 -7.76 -5.11
CA GLY A 497 -3.87 -7.26 -5.63
C GLY A 497 -5.06 -8.11 -5.20
N LEU A 498 -6.14 -7.48 -4.74
CA LEU A 498 -7.33 -8.20 -4.26
C LEU A 498 -8.05 -9.00 -5.36
N GLY A 499 -8.07 -8.53 -6.61
CA GLY A 499 -8.63 -9.32 -7.72
C GLY A 499 -7.85 -10.61 -7.99
N ASN A 500 -6.55 -10.63 -7.72
CA ASN A 500 -5.76 -11.86 -7.77
C ASN A 500 -6.06 -12.78 -6.58
N ALA A 501 -6.38 -12.22 -5.41
CA ALA A 501 -6.76 -12.97 -4.21
C ALA A 501 -8.11 -13.65 -4.40
N ASP A 502 -9.09 -12.92 -4.92
CA ASP A 502 -10.41 -13.43 -5.31
C ASP A 502 -10.30 -14.67 -6.22
N ASN A 503 -9.54 -14.54 -7.32
CA ASN A 503 -9.30 -15.65 -8.24
C ASN A 503 -8.59 -16.85 -7.57
N LEU A 504 -7.64 -16.60 -6.66
CA LEU A 504 -6.92 -17.67 -5.96
C LEU A 504 -7.85 -18.40 -4.97
N ILE A 505 -8.68 -17.66 -4.23
CA ILE A 505 -9.65 -18.23 -3.28
C ILE A 505 -10.60 -19.18 -4.01
N GLU A 506 -11.11 -18.78 -5.18
CA GLU A 506 -12.00 -19.64 -5.97
C GLU A 506 -11.30 -20.92 -6.47
N LYS A 507 -10.02 -20.83 -6.87
CA LYS A 507 -9.20 -22.01 -7.23
C LYS A 507 -8.94 -22.94 -6.05
N ILE A 508 -8.74 -22.39 -4.85
CA ILE A 508 -8.58 -23.18 -3.62
C ILE A 508 -9.88 -23.87 -3.26
N LYS A 509 -11.02 -23.17 -3.35
CA LYS A 509 -12.35 -23.74 -3.07
C LYS A 509 -12.76 -24.83 -4.05
N SER A 510 -12.45 -24.66 -5.33
CA SER A 510 -12.76 -25.66 -6.36
C SER A 510 -11.89 -26.91 -6.26
N GLY A 511 -10.79 -26.85 -5.50
CA GLY A 511 -9.78 -27.91 -5.41
C GLY A 511 -8.83 -27.95 -6.61
N GLU A 512 -8.85 -26.95 -7.49
CA GLU A 512 -7.90 -26.81 -8.59
C GLU A 512 -6.48 -26.58 -8.08
N GLU A 513 -6.34 -25.84 -6.98
CA GLU A 513 -5.06 -25.52 -6.36
C GLU A 513 -5.09 -25.78 -4.85
N HIS A 514 -3.97 -26.26 -4.30
CA HIS A 514 -3.73 -26.39 -2.86
C HIS A 514 -2.53 -25.53 -2.44
N PHE A 515 -2.66 -24.85 -1.30
CA PHE A 515 -1.60 -24.11 -0.64
C PHE A 515 -1.65 -24.36 0.86
N ASP A 516 -0.48 -24.43 1.50
CA ASP A 516 -0.37 -24.52 2.95
C ASP A 516 -0.26 -23.11 3.58
N PHE A 517 0.38 -22.16 2.89
CA PHE A 517 0.53 -20.78 3.34
C PHE A 517 0.31 -19.80 2.19
N VAL A 518 -0.41 -18.71 2.43
CA VAL A 518 -0.70 -17.69 1.40
C VAL A 518 -0.50 -16.27 1.95
N GLU A 519 0.45 -15.54 1.37
CA GLU A 519 0.58 -14.09 1.58
C GLU A 519 -0.40 -13.34 0.69
N VAL A 520 -1.17 -12.41 1.27
CA VAL A 520 -2.09 -11.55 0.52
C VAL A 520 -1.82 -10.08 0.80
N MET A 521 -1.46 -9.36 -0.26
CA MET A 521 -1.30 -7.90 -0.25
C MET A 521 -2.38 -7.26 -1.13
N ALA A 522 -3.22 -6.41 -0.54
CA ALA A 522 -4.30 -5.76 -1.30
C ALA A 522 -3.80 -4.83 -2.42
N CYS A 523 -2.67 -4.15 -2.20
CA CYS A 523 -2.08 -3.24 -3.18
C CYS A 523 -1.17 -4.03 -4.15
N PRO A 524 -1.29 -3.83 -5.48
CA PRO A 524 -0.37 -4.41 -6.44
C PRO A 524 1.07 -4.01 -6.13
N TYR A 525 1.99 -4.98 -6.15
CA TYR A 525 3.40 -4.88 -5.79
C TYR A 525 3.70 -4.70 -4.28
N GLY A 526 2.67 -4.73 -3.42
CA GLY A 526 2.82 -4.61 -1.96
C GLY A 526 2.76 -3.16 -1.46
N CYS A 527 3.21 -2.95 -0.22
CA CYS A 527 3.09 -1.68 0.49
C CYS A 527 3.87 -0.51 -0.15
N ILE A 528 4.92 -0.78 -0.94
CA ILE A 528 5.62 0.23 -1.75
C ILE A 528 4.72 0.98 -2.74
N ALA A 529 3.55 0.42 -3.08
CA ALA A 529 2.54 1.00 -3.95
C ALA A 529 1.23 1.33 -3.20
N GLY A 530 1.29 1.38 -1.87
CA GLY A 530 0.15 1.77 -1.04
C GLY A 530 -0.30 3.22 -1.33
N ALA A 531 -1.59 3.49 -1.16
CA ALA A 531 -2.18 4.78 -1.52
C ALA A 531 -1.68 5.98 -0.69
N GLY A 532 -1.06 5.71 0.47
CA GLY A 532 -0.39 6.71 1.30
C GLY A 532 0.96 7.18 0.74
N GLN A 533 1.53 6.45 -0.22
CA GLN A 533 2.80 6.82 -0.89
C GLN A 533 2.61 7.90 -1.95
N PRO A 534 3.65 8.69 -2.25
CA PRO A 534 3.72 9.51 -3.47
C PRO A 534 3.31 8.71 -4.70
N PHE A 535 2.52 9.32 -5.57
CA PHE A 535 2.06 8.69 -6.80
C PHE A 535 3.26 8.50 -7.73
N CYS A 536 3.39 7.30 -8.29
CA CYS A 536 4.40 7.00 -9.29
C CYS A 536 3.92 5.91 -10.26
N HIS A 537 4.64 5.75 -11.37
CA HIS A 537 4.33 4.75 -12.38
C HIS A 537 5.02 3.41 -12.06
N LYS A 538 4.69 2.37 -12.83
CA LYS A 538 5.20 1.00 -12.61
C LYS A 538 6.74 0.93 -12.57
N VAL A 539 7.43 1.76 -13.37
CA VAL A 539 8.90 1.82 -13.41
C VAL A 539 9.45 2.23 -12.04
N ASP A 540 8.96 3.31 -11.47
CA ASP A 540 9.42 3.82 -10.17
C ASP A 540 9.08 2.85 -9.04
N LYS A 541 7.90 2.19 -9.09
CA LYS A 541 7.55 1.12 -8.13
C LYS A 541 8.55 -0.04 -8.17
N LYS A 542 9.09 -0.37 -9.35
CA LYS A 542 10.13 -1.39 -9.49
C LYS A 542 11.43 -0.95 -8.83
N GLU A 543 11.80 0.33 -8.94
CA GLU A 543 12.98 0.86 -8.25
C GLU A 543 12.76 0.88 -6.72
N ARG A 544 11.57 1.27 -6.23
CA ARG A 544 11.20 1.11 -4.81
C ARG A 544 11.40 -0.32 -4.31
N MET A 545 10.95 -1.31 -5.09
CA MET A 545 11.13 -2.73 -4.75
C MET A 545 12.61 -3.11 -4.64
N LYS A 546 13.44 -2.69 -5.60
CA LYS A 546 14.90 -2.94 -5.55
C LYS A 546 15.55 -2.28 -4.33
N GLY A 547 15.11 -1.06 -3.98
CA GLY A 547 15.54 -0.35 -2.78
C GLY A 547 15.35 -1.18 -1.51
N MET A 548 14.17 -1.79 -1.34
CA MET A 548 13.88 -2.65 -0.19
C MET A 548 14.81 -3.87 -0.13
N TYR A 549 15.06 -4.54 -1.26
CA TYR A 549 16.00 -5.68 -1.30
C TYR A 549 17.46 -5.27 -1.09
N LYS A 550 17.84 -4.05 -1.50
CA LYS A 550 19.17 -3.49 -1.21
C LYS A 550 19.32 -3.24 0.30
N ALA A 551 18.31 -2.67 0.95
CA ALA A 551 18.29 -2.45 2.39
C ALA A 551 18.38 -3.78 3.18
N ASP A 552 17.63 -4.81 2.79
CA ASP A 552 17.78 -6.17 3.34
C ASP A 552 19.19 -6.72 3.14
N SER A 553 19.77 -6.54 1.96
CA SER A 553 21.12 -7.02 1.66
C SER A 553 22.18 -6.31 2.50
N ALA A 554 21.98 -5.05 2.86
CA ALA A 554 22.87 -4.27 3.72
C ALA A 554 22.69 -4.53 5.23
N ALA A 555 21.52 -5.02 5.66
CA ALA A 555 21.23 -5.25 7.08
C ALA A 555 22.20 -6.26 7.72
N SER A 556 22.72 -5.98 8.93
CA SER A 556 23.62 -6.91 9.63
C SER A 556 22.90 -8.16 10.14
N ILE A 557 21.64 -8.01 10.55
CA ILE A 557 20.78 -9.09 11.02
C ILE A 557 19.86 -9.48 9.87
N LYS A 558 19.84 -10.77 9.47
CA LYS A 558 19.06 -11.23 8.31
C LYS A 558 17.72 -11.87 8.68
N ARG A 559 17.56 -12.26 9.93
CA ARG A 559 16.45 -13.07 10.45
C ARG A 559 15.83 -12.43 11.67
N SER A 560 14.52 -12.53 11.79
CA SER A 560 13.76 -11.92 12.88
C SER A 560 14.14 -12.51 14.24
N GLU A 561 14.41 -13.81 14.31
CA GLU A 561 14.81 -14.50 15.55
C GLU A 561 16.21 -14.15 16.06
N GLU A 562 17.04 -13.54 15.22
CA GLU A 562 18.39 -13.08 15.59
C GLU A 562 18.41 -11.63 16.07
N ASN A 563 17.26 -10.95 16.06
CA ASN A 563 17.16 -9.59 16.54
C ASN A 563 17.24 -9.58 18.08
N PRO A 564 18.31 -9.00 18.69
CA PRO A 564 18.47 -9.02 20.15
C PRO A 564 17.39 -8.20 20.88
N VAL A 565 16.81 -7.19 20.22
CA VAL A 565 15.70 -6.41 20.79
C VAL A 565 14.46 -7.29 20.90
N VAL A 566 14.17 -8.08 19.86
CA VAL A 566 13.08 -9.07 19.89
C VAL A 566 13.31 -10.07 21.01
N TYR A 567 14.51 -10.65 21.10
CA TYR A 567 14.83 -11.59 22.18
C TYR A 567 14.53 -11.02 23.57
N ASN A 568 14.99 -9.80 23.85
CA ASN A 568 14.77 -9.13 25.13
C ASN A 568 13.30 -8.78 25.39
N LEU A 569 12.49 -8.54 24.36
CA LEU A 569 11.06 -8.32 24.53
C LEU A 569 10.35 -9.58 25.05
N TYR A 570 10.74 -10.76 24.55
CA TYR A 570 10.19 -12.06 24.96
C TYR A 570 10.77 -12.62 26.26
N HIS A 571 12.00 -12.24 26.64
CA HIS A 571 12.70 -12.80 27.82
C HIS A 571 13.04 -11.69 28.82
N GLY A 572 12.26 -11.53 29.88
CA GLY A 572 12.38 -10.45 30.86
C GLY A 572 11.80 -9.11 30.41
N GLY A 573 11.17 -9.07 29.23
CA GLY A 573 10.59 -7.86 28.63
C GLY A 573 9.07 -7.78 28.76
N VAL A 574 8.48 -6.81 28.07
CA VAL A 574 7.04 -6.51 28.15
C VAL A 574 6.13 -7.60 27.56
N LEU A 575 6.69 -8.52 26.77
CA LEU A 575 5.91 -9.60 26.15
C LEU A 575 5.87 -10.89 26.96
N GLU A 576 6.80 -11.09 27.90
CA GLU A 576 6.94 -12.36 28.61
C GLU A 576 5.64 -12.75 29.33
N GLY A 577 5.04 -13.86 28.89
CA GLY A 577 3.78 -14.39 29.43
C GLY A 577 2.52 -13.64 28.99
N ARG A 578 2.63 -12.66 28.09
CA ARG A 578 1.54 -11.83 27.55
C ARG A 578 1.53 -11.79 26.02
N GLU A 579 2.24 -12.71 25.37
CA GLU A 579 2.42 -12.74 23.92
C GLU A 579 1.06 -12.82 23.20
N HIS A 580 0.18 -13.72 23.65
CA HIS A 580 -1.15 -13.88 23.04
C HIS A 580 -2.05 -12.67 23.27
N GLU A 581 -2.00 -12.06 24.46
CA GLU A 581 -2.77 -10.86 24.80
C GLU A 581 -2.36 -9.65 23.94
N LEU A 582 -1.04 -9.46 23.75
CA LEU A 582 -0.50 -8.25 23.14
C LEU A 582 -0.36 -8.38 21.62
N LEU A 583 -0.07 -9.57 21.10
CA LEU A 583 0.32 -9.79 19.71
C LEU A 583 -0.73 -10.51 18.85
N HIS A 584 -1.82 -11.03 19.42
CA HIS A 584 -2.84 -11.75 18.66
C HIS A 584 -4.20 -11.04 18.66
N VAL A 585 -5.02 -11.40 17.68
CA VAL A 585 -6.38 -10.91 17.45
C VAL A 585 -7.19 -11.98 16.72
N HIS A 586 -8.48 -12.03 16.99
CA HIS A 586 -9.42 -12.84 16.23
C HIS A 586 -10.41 -11.93 15.52
N TYR A 587 -10.38 -11.96 14.19
CA TYR A 587 -11.33 -11.22 13.37
C TYR A 587 -12.70 -11.92 13.40
N LYS A 588 -13.70 -11.23 13.93
CA LYS A 588 -15.09 -11.69 13.89
C LYS A 588 -15.76 -11.13 12.65
N ARG A 589 -16.75 -11.86 12.14
CA ARG A 589 -17.60 -11.35 11.07
C ARG A 589 -18.26 -10.05 11.55
N ALA A 590 -18.06 -8.96 10.83
CA ALA A 590 -18.79 -7.72 11.07
C ALA A 590 -20.29 -7.98 10.81
N GLU A 591 -21.14 -7.69 11.80
CA GLU A 591 -22.58 -7.61 11.57
C GLU A 591 -22.81 -6.37 10.67
N LYS A 592 -23.26 -6.59 9.43
CA LYS A 592 -23.65 -5.49 8.54
C LYS A 592 -24.88 -4.82 9.17
N ALA A 593 -24.74 -3.57 9.61
CA ALA A 593 -25.81 -2.74 10.13
C ALA A 593 -26.88 -2.41 9.08
#